data_AF-A0A069AXE3-F1
#
_entry.id   AF-A0A069AXE3-F1
#
_cell.length_a   1.000
_cell.length_b   1.000
_cell.length_c   1.000
_cell.angle_alpha   90.00
_cell.angle_beta   90.00
_cell.angle_gamma   90.00
#
_symmetry.space_group_name_H-M   'P 1'
#
loop_
_entity.id
_entity.type
_entity.pdbx_description
1 polymer ?
#
loop_
_entity_poly.entity_id
_entity_poly.type
_entity_poly.pdbx_seq_one_letter_code
_entity_poly.pdbx_strand_id
1 'polypeptide(L)'
;MFKLEEQKLKVLGAIITTNEIKQQPELWLETYEIYKSNKEKLSRFIDTISNNHGQFRVIFTGAGTSAYIGNSILPYLKNKNDIRKYIFEAIPTTDIVSNPYDYLKKDIPTLLISFARSGNSPESLAALNLGNKIVDNFYHLAITCNPEGELAKMTKNDENNYLLLMPSKSNDEGFAMTGSFSCMMLSAMLIFDSLEDDVEKSYINAIIEMGRNVIDRKDEIHELINKDFDRVVYLGSGGLGGLTQEAQLKLLELTAGKISTVYDSPMGFRHGPKSFIDENTLVFEFVSNCLYTRKYDLDVLEEIKRDKIAKFTCAVSVENENNFSGTKFEFKEKYNKLPDVYLAMPYILFAQTIALFVSVKVGNKPDTPSATGTVNRVVKGVTIYEY
;
A
#
# COMPACT_ATOMS: atom_id res chain seq x y z
N MET A 1 18.66 8.07 -11.23
CA MET A 1 18.61 7.73 -9.79
C MET A 1 19.17 6.33 -9.48
N PHE A 2 18.57 5.22 -9.95
CA PHE A 2 18.95 3.87 -9.49
C PHE A 2 20.33 3.34 -9.92
N LYS A 3 20.97 3.98 -10.91
CA LYS A 3 22.34 3.68 -11.37
C LYS A 3 23.35 4.75 -10.93
N LEU A 4 22.93 5.75 -10.15
CA LEU A 4 23.86 6.75 -9.64
C LEU A 4 24.80 6.11 -8.62
N GLU A 5 26.05 6.53 -8.63
CA GLU A 5 27.01 6.18 -7.58
C GLU A 5 26.50 6.63 -6.21
N GLU A 6 26.79 5.87 -5.16
CA GLU A 6 26.34 6.17 -3.80
C GLU A 6 26.69 7.59 -3.36
N GLN A 7 27.85 8.10 -3.76
CA GLN A 7 28.27 9.45 -3.41
C GLN A 7 27.33 10.52 -3.98
N LYS A 8 26.84 10.32 -5.20
CA LYS A 8 25.85 11.24 -5.81
C LYS A 8 24.51 11.15 -5.09
N LEU A 9 24.08 9.94 -4.71
CA LEU A 9 22.85 9.75 -3.94
C LEU A 9 22.93 10.37 -2.55
N LYS A 10 24.09 10.33 -1.88
CA LYS A 10 24.32 10.99 -0.58
C LYS A 10 24.19 12.51 -0.71
N VAL A 11 24.76 13.12 -1.74
CA VAL A 11 24.63 14.57 -2.00
C VAL A 11 23.16 14.98 -2.19
N LEU A 12 22.38 14.14 -2.87
CA LEU A 12 20.95 14.35 -3.10
C LEU A 12 20.08 14.03 -1.87
N GLY A 13 20.65 13.47 -0.79
CA GLY A 13 19.89 12.99 0.37
C GLY A 13 18.85 11.93 0.00
N ALA A 14 19.21 11.03 -0.92
CA ALA A 14 18.29 10.06 -1.54
C ALA A 14 18.80 8.62 -1.47
N ILE A 15 19.90 8.35 -0.76
CA ILE A 15 20.55 7.03 -0.77
C ILE A 15 19.68 5.96 -0.10
N ILE A 16 19.04 6.30 1.02
CA ILE A 16 18.27 5.35 1.82
C ILE A 16 17.00 4.98 1.04
N THR A 17 16.17 5.98 0.73
CA THR A 17 14.89 5.79 0.03
C THR A 17 15.09 5.14 -1.34
N THR A 18 16.18 5.48 -2.06
CA THR A 18 16.49 4.82 -3.34
C THR A 18 16.74 3.32 -3.16
N ASN A 19 17.55 2.94 -2.17
CA ASN A 19 17.88 1.53 -1.93
C ASN A 19 16.65 0.75 -1.47
N GLU A 20 15.83 1.34 -0.60
CA GLU A 20 14.59 0.75 -0.09
C GLU A 20 13.56 0.52 -1.20
N ILE A 21 13.42 1.46 -2.14
CA ILE A 21 12.55 1.28 -3.31
C ILE A 21 13.07 0.14 -4.19
N LYS A 22 14.38 0.13 -4.50
CA LYS A 22 14.99 -0.84 -5.42
C LYS A 22 14.98 -2.27 -4.92
N GLN A 23 15.06 -2.49 -3.61
CA GLN A 23 15.15 -3.85 -3.05
C GLN A 23 13.80 -4.56 -2.96
N GLN A 24 12.68 -3.89 -3.25
CA GLN A 24 11.34 -4.44 -3.05
C GLN A 24 11.08 -5.79 -3.73
N PRO A 25 11.47 -6.04 -5.00
CA PRO A 25 11.26 -7.35 -5.61
C PRO A 25 11.93 -8.50 -4.84
N GLU A 26 13.13 -8.26 -4.31
CA GLU A 26 13.86 -9.21 -3.46
C GLU A 26 13.19 -9.36 -2.10
N LEU A 27 12.69 -8.27 -1.50
CA LEU A 27 11.94 -8.34 -0.25
C LEU A 27 10.60 -9.07 -0.41
N TRP A 28 9.93 -8.98 -1.56
CA TRP A 28 8.70 -9.73 -1.84
C TRP A 28 8.95 -11.23 -1.88
N LEU A 29 10.09 -11.65 -2.43
CA LEU A 29 10.51 -13.05 -2.38
C LEU A 29 10.75 -13.50 -0.93
N GLU A 30 11.51 -12.73 -0.15
CA GLU A 30 11.78 -13.05 1.26
C GLU A 30 10.47 -13.08 2.08
N THR A 31 9.56 -12.14 1.82
CA THR A 31 8.22 -12.09 2.43
C THR A 31 7.40 -13.34 2.10
N TYR A 32 7.45 -13.83 0.85
CA TYR A 32 6.77 -15.05 0.45
C TYR A 32 7.34 -16.28 1.16
N GLU A 33 8.67 -16.37 1.31
CA GLU A 33 9.31 -17.46 2.07
C GLU A 33 8.96 -17.40 3.57
N ILE A 34 8.92 -16.20 4.16
CA ILE A 34 8.44 -15.99 5.53
C ILE A 34 7.00 -16.48 5.67
N TYR A 35 6.10 -16.08 4.76
CA TYR A 35 4.71 -16.53 4.77
C TYR A 35 4.63 -18.06 4.70
N LYS A 36 5.29 -18.70 3.73
CA LYS A 36 5.28 -20.17 3.59
C LYS A 36 5.77 -20.88 4.85
N SER A 37 6.84 -20.39 5.47
CA SER A 37 7.36 -20.98 6.71
C SER A 37 6.41 -20.85 7.91
N ASN A 38 5.45 -19.93 7.84
CA ASN A 38 4.43 -19.70 8.87
C ASN A 38 3.03 -20.17 8.48
N LYS A 39 2.80 -20.58 7.22
CA LYS A 39 1.48 -20.90 6.64
C LYS A 39 0.66 -21.82 7.52
N GLU A 40 1.21 -22.97 7.91
CA GLU A 40 0.51 -23.94 8.76
C GLU A 40 0.13 -23.38 10.14
N LYS A 41 1.01 -22.60 10.76
CA LYS A 41 0.78 -22.01 12.09
C LYS A 41 -0.26 -20.89 12.02
N LEU A 42 -0.20 -20.06 10.98
CA LEU A 42 -1.17 -18.99 10.71
C LEU A 42 -2.55 -19.57 10.40
N SER A 43 -2.63 -20.59 9.54
CA SER A 43 -3.89 -21.29 9.26
C SER A 43 -4.48 -21.87 10.54
N ARG A 44 -3.68 -22.54 11.37
CA ARG A 44 -4.16 -23.08 12.66
C ARG A 44 -4.66 -21.98 13.60
N PHE A 45 -3.95 -20.86 13.69
CA PHE A 45 -4.37 -19.71 14.50
C PHE A 45 -5.74 -19.18 14.05
N ILE A 46 -5.90 -18.92 12.75
CA ILE A 46 -7.15 -18.39 12.17
C ILE A 46 -8.30 -19.41 12.26
N ASP A 47 -8.02 -20.69 11.99
CA ASP A 47 -9.03 -21.75 12.07
C ASP A 47 -9.49 -21.99 13.51
N THR A 48 -8.62 -21.78 14.52
CA THR A 48 -9.03 -21.83 15.93
C THR A 48 -10.10 -20.78 16.24
N ILE A 49 -9.93 -19.56 15.72
CA ILE A 49 -10.92 -18.48 15.87
C ILE A 49 -12.24 -18.90 15.23
N SER A 50 -12.20 -19.40 14.00
CA SER A 50 -13.42 -19.82 13.29
C SER A 50 -14.10 -21.03 13.94
N ASN A 51 -13.35 -21.99 14.48
CA ASN A 51 -13.91 -23.15 15.17
C ASN A 51 -14.60 -22.76 16.49
N ASN A 52 -14.08 -21.74 17.18
CA ASN A 52 -14.65 -21.26 18.44
C ASN A 52 -15.91 -20.40 18.23
N HIS A 53 -15.97 -19.64 17.15
CA HIS A 53 -16.96 -18.55 16.99
C HIS A 53 -17.83 -18.66 15.73
N GLY A 54 -17.47 -19.51 14.77
CA GLY A 54 -18.08 -19.53 13.44
C GLY A 54 -17.65 -18.31 12.61
N GLN A 55 -18.55 -17.33 12.51
CA GLN A 55 -18.31 -16.05 11.83
C GLN A 55 -17.63 -15.06 12.77
N PHE A 56 -16.60 -14.35 12.29
CA PHE A 56 -15.93 -13.31 13.08
C PHE A 56 -15.46 -12.14 12.22
N ARG A 57 -15.15 -11.01 12.87
CA ARG A 57 -14.64 -9.81 12.20
C ARG A 57 -13.14 -9.88 12.04
N VAL A 58 -12.64 -9.43 10.90
CA VAL A 58 -11.21 -9.24 10.63
C VAL A 58 -11.00 -7.78 10.29
N ILE A 59 -10.36 -7.05 11.20
CA ILE A 59 -10.11 -5.60 11.05
C ILE A 59 -8.64 -5.39 10.69
N PHE A 60 -8.39 -4.97 9.46
CA PHE A 60 -7.10 -4.48 9.00
C PHE A 60 -6.88 -3.06 9.53
N THR A 61 -5.83 -2.83 10.31
CA THR A 61 -5.62 -1.54 10.98
C THR A 61 -4.17 -1.06 10.91
N GLY A 62 -3.99 0.25 10.79
CA GLY A 62 -2.71 0.95 10.81
C GLY A 62 -2.91 2.46 10.77
N ALA A 63 -1.83 3.24 10.81
CA ALA A 63 -1.86 4.71 10.66
C ALA A 63 -1.16 5.15 9.37
N GLY A 64 -1.70 6.17 8.70
CA GLY A 64 -1.13 6.69 7.44
C GLY A 64 -1.00 5.61 6.38
N THR A 65 0.18 5.47 5.77
CA THR A 65 0.50 4.41 4.80
C THR A 65 0.13 3.00 5.30
N SER A 66 0.30 2.69 6.59
CA SER A 66 -0.10 1.39 7.14
C SER A 66 -1.61 1.15 7.09
N ALA A 67 -2.44 2.20 7.16
CA ALA A 67 -3.89 2.08 7.01
C ALA A 67 -4.27 1.71 5.56
N TYR A 68 -3.53 2.25 4.58
CA TYR A 68 -3.81 2.04 3.16
C TYR A 68 -3.55 0.61 2.69
N ILE A 69 -2.82 -0.20 3.47
CA ILE A 69 -2.67 -1.63 3.23
C ILE A 69 -4.06 -2.29 3.23
N GLY A 70 -4.84 -2.08 4.30
CA GLY A 70 -6.20 -2.60 4.42
C GLY A 70 -7.08 -2.13 3.26
N ASN A 71 -7.06 -0.84 2.95
CA ASN A 71 -7.85 -0.26 1.86
C ASN A 71 -7.53 -0.90 0.49
N SER A 72 -6.27 -1.26 0.25
CA SER A 72 -5.80 -1.81 -1.03
C SER A 72 -6.20 -3.28 -1.22
N ILE A 73 -6.22 -4.08 -0.15
CA ILE A 73 -6.50 -5.53 -0.22
C ILE A 73 -7.97 -5.87 0.04
N LEU A 74 -8.71 -5.01 0.73
CA LEU A 74 -10.06 -5.30 1.22
C LEU A 74 -11.03 -5.75 0.12
N PRO A 75 -11.14 -5.08 -1.05
CA PRO A 75 -12.08 -5.51 -2.09
C PRO A 75 -11.79 -6.91 -2.63
N TYR A 76 -10.51 -7.26 -2.76
CA TYR A 76 -10.09 -8.58 -3.23
C TYR A 76 -10.41 -9.67 -2.20
N LEU A 77 -10.05 -9.45 -0.93
CA LEU A 77 -10.28 -10.44 0.13
C LEU A 77 -11.77 -10.68 0.38
N LYS A 78 -12.60 -9.63 0.33
CA LYS A 78 -14.08 -9.77 0.40
C LYS A 78 -14.65 -10.64 -0.72
N ASN A 79 -14.10 -10.56 -1.92
CA ASN A 79 -14.56 -11.36 -3.05
C ASN A 79 -14.06 -12.81 -3.00
N LYS A 80 -12.85 -13.03 -2.48
CA LYS A 80 -12.22 -14.36 -2.43
C LYS A 80 -12.68 -15.25 -1.30
N ASN A 81 -13.24 -14.67 -0.24
CA ASN A 81 -13.55 -15.38 0.99
C ASN A 81 -15.05 -15.42 1.25
N ASP A 82 -15.50 -16.47 1.95
CA ASP A 82 -16.90 -16.59 2.37
C ASP A 82 -17.21 -15.57 3.47
N ILE A 83 -18.08 -14.61 3.16
CA ILE A 83 -18.53 -13.58 4.11
C ILE A 83 -19.22 -14.17 5.34
N ARG A 84 -19.72 -15.41 5.26
CA ARG A 84 -20.30 -16.14 6.40
C ARG A 84 -19.23 -16.63 7.38
N LYS A 85 -17.96 -16.66 6.99
CA LYS A 85 -16.81 -16.98 7.86
C LYS A 85 -16.10 -15.70 8.31
N TYR A 86 -15.84 -14.77 7.40
CA TYR A 86 -15.07 -13.56 7.68
C TYR A 86 -15.82 -12.29 7.30
N ILE A 87 -15.94 -11.36 8.25
CA ILE A 87 -16.37 -9.98 7.99
C ILE A 87 -15.11 -9.11 7.93
N PHE A 88 -14.59 -8.88 6.73
CA PHE A 88 -13.40 -8.04 6.54
C PHE A 88 -13.74 -6.55 6.55
N GLU A 89 -12.94 -5.79 7.29
CA GLU A 89 -13.01 -4.33 7.37
C GLU A 89 -11.59 -3.74 7.36
N ALA A 90 -11.45 -2.52 6.85
CA ALA A 90 -10.21 -1.75 6.95
C ALA A 90 -10.53 -0.48 7.74
N ILE A 91 -9.97 -0.37 8.94
CA ILE A 91 -10.29 0.71 9.89
C ILE A 91 -8.96 1.25 10.43
N PRO A 92 -8.60 2.51 10.13
CA PRO A 92 -7.36 3.11 10.64
C PRO A 92 -7.27 3.09 12.17
N THR A 93 -6.06 2.95 12.71
CA THR A 93 -5.86 3.04 14.17
C THR A 93 -6.25 4.42 14.69
N THR A 94 -6.06 5.47 13.89
CA THR A 94 -6.48 6.84 14.20
C THR A 94 -7.98 6.96 14.46
N ASP A 95 -8.79 6.15 13.79
CA ASP A 95 -10.25 6.17 13.87
C ASP A 95 -10.69 5.31 15.06
N ILE A 96 -10.10 4.12 15.23
CA ILE A 96 -10.34 3.26 16.39
C ILE A 96 -10.00 3.98 17.70
N VAL A 97 -8.89 4.72 17.75
CA VAL A 97 -8.45 5.40 18.98
C VAL A 97 -9.33 6.60 19.31
N SER A 98 -9.77 7.36 18.31
CA SER A 98 -10.61 8.53 18.54
C SER A 98 -12.06 8.17 18.85
N ASN A 99 -12.58 7.10 18.23
CA ASN A 99 -13.99 6.71 18.27
C ASN A 99 -14.15 5.19 18.50
N PRO A 100 -13.65 4.62 19.61
CA PRO A 100 -13.56 3.17 19.77
C PRO A 100 -14.89 2.43 19.68
N TYR A 101 -15.97 3.00 20.22
CA TYR A 101 -17.29 2.36 20.23
C TYR A 101 -17.98 2.33 18.87
N ASP A 102 -17.56 3.16 17.92
CA ASP A 102 -18.09 3.10 16.54
C ASP A 102 -17.62 1.82 15.85
N TYR A 103 -16.42 1.34 16.18
CA TYR A 103 -15.74 0.25 15.48
C TYR A 103 -15.59 -1.04 16.29
N LEU A 104 -15.35 -0.97 17.60
CA LEU A 104 -15.16 -2.12 18.48
C LEU A 104 -16.49 -2.49 19.13
N LYS A 105 -16.89 -3.76 18.98
CA LYS A 105 -18.18 -4.26 19.46
C LYS A 105 -17.93 -5.39 20.46
N LYS A 106 -18.41 -5.19 21.68
CA LYS A 106 -18.16 -6.07 22.83
C LYS A 106 -18.40 -7.55 22.52
N ASP A 107 -19.59 -7.86 21.99
CA ASP A 107 -20.05 -9.23 21.82
C ASP A 107 -19.74 -9.83 20.44
N ILE A 108 -18.91 -9.16 19.61
CA ILE A 108 -18.54 -9.67 18.29
C ILE A 108 -17.08 -10.12 18.28
N PRO A 109 -16.79 -11.43 18.12
CA PRO A 109 -15.44 -11.94 18.02
C PRO A 109 -14.65 -11.22 16.92
N THR A 110 -13.47 -10.72 17.27
CA THR A 110 -12.70 -9.82 16.41
C THR A 110 -11.24 -10.21 16.38
N LEU A 111 -10.72 -10.45 15.17
CA LEU A 111 -9.30 -10.49 14.87
C LEU A 111 -8.85 -9.11 14.39
N LEU A 112 -8.03 -8.43 15.19
CA LEU A 112 -7.36 -7.20 14.80
C LEU A 112 -6.03 -7.54 14.12
N ILE A 113 -5.83 -7.07 12.90
CA ILE A 113 -4.58 -7.22 12.15
C ILE A 113 -3.88 -5.86 12.10
N SER A 114 -2.85 -5.70 12.94
CA SER A 114 -2.14 -4.42 13.06
C SER A 114 -0.92 -4.36 12.13
N PHE A 115 -0.86 -3.31 11.32
CA PHE A 115 0.27 -2.96 10.48
C PHE A 115 1.07 -1.81 11.09
N ALA A 116 2.37 -2.00 11.26
CA ALA A 116 3.27 -0.93 11.67
C ALA A 116 4.69 -1.19 11.18
N ARG A 117 5.31 -0.19 10.53
CA ARG A 117 6.73 -0.25 10.17
C ARG A 117 7.62 -0.29 11.41
N SER A 118 7.56 0.75 12.25
CA SER A 118 8.43 0.88 13.44
C SER A 118 7.90 0.14 14.68
N GLY A 119 6.61 -0.20 14.70
CA GLY A 119 5.94 -0.76 15.88
C GLY A 119 5.74 0.22 17.05
N ASN A 120 6.04 1.51 16.86
CA ASN A 120 6.13 2.50 17.94
C ASN A 120 5.13 3.67 17.83
N SER A 121 4.14 3.59 16.93
CA SER A 121 3.06 4.58 16.90
C SER A 121 2.20 4.41 18.15
N PRO A 122 1.99 5.46 18.96
CA PRO A 122 1.11 5.42 20.12
C PRO A 122 -0.30 4.92 19.77
N GLU A 123 -0.82 5.29 18.59
CA GLU A 123 -2.12 4.87 18.10
C GLU A 123 -2.18 3.36 17.82
N SER A 124 -1.10 2.75 17.33
CA SER A 124 -1.05 1.28 17.15
C SER A 124 -1.20 0.55 18.48
N LEU A 125 -0.51 1.00 19.53
CA LEU A 125 -0.60 0.39 20.86
C LEU A 125 -1.95 0.68 21.51
N ALA A 126 -2.47 1.90 21.37
CA ALA A 126 -3.75 2.30 21.90
C ALA A 126 -4.91 1.50 21.27
N ALA A 127 -4.92 1.31 19.95
CA ALA A 127 -5.94 0.51 19.27
C ALA A 127 -5.95 -0.96 19.75
N LEU A 128 -4.77 -1.55 19.94
CA LEU A 128 -4.64 -2.90 20.52
C LEU A 128 -5.17 -2.95 21.96
N ASN A 129 -4.80 -1.98 22.79
CA ASN A 129 -5.26 -1.92 24.19
C ASN A 129 -6.77 -1.71 24.29
N LEU A 130 -7.36 -0.85 23.45
CA LEU A 130 -8.80 -0.63 23.36
C LEU A 130 -9.53 -1.90 22.92
N GLY A 131 -9.01 -2.60 21.92
CA GLY A 131 -9.54 -3.90 21.48
C GLY A 131 -9.63 -4.90 22.64
N ASN A 132 -8.53 -5.09 23.37
CA ASN A 132 -8.47 -5.96 24.54
C ASN A 132 -9.41 -5.53 25.69
N LYS A 133 -9.62 -4.23 25.90
CA LYS A 133 -10.52 -3.72 26.95
C LYS A 133 -12.00 -3.86 26.59
N ILE A 134 -12.35 -3.74 25.31
CA ILE A 134 -13.74 -3.55 24.86
C ILE A 134 -14.37 -4.83 24.35
N VAL A 135 -13.61 -5.66 23.62
CA VAL A 135 -14.13 -6.83 22.90
C VAL A 135 -13.89 -8.08 23.75
N ASP A 136 -14.94 -8.85 24.03
CA ASP A 136 -14.87 -10.01 24.93
C ASP A 136 -14.04 -11.16 24.33
N ASN A 137 -14.14 -11.36 23.01
CA ASN A 137 -13.37 -12.37 22.26
C ASN A 137 -12.44 -11.68 21.27
N PHE A 138 -11.28 -11.26 21.76
CA PHE A 138 -10.32 -10.46 21.00
C PHE A 138 -9.06 -11.25 20.64
N TYR A 139 -8.70 -11.20 19.35
CA TYR A 139 -7.52 -11.83 18.79
C TYR A 139 -6.67 -10.79 18.08
N HIS A 140 -5.35 -11.00 18.05
CA HIS A 140 -4.41 -10.07 17.46
C HIS A 140 -3.42 -10.76 16.54
N LEU A 141 -3.23 -10.21 15.34
CA LEU A 141 -2.13 -10.55 14.44
C LEU A 141 -1.32 -9.28 14.15
N ALA A 142 -0.11 -9.19 14.68
CA ALA A 142 0.81 -8.11 14.35
C ALA A 142 1.62 -8.49 13.10
N ILE A 143 1.52 -7.66 12.06
CA ILE A 143 2.38 -7.73 10.87
C ILE A 143 3.25 -6.48 10.90
N THR A 144 4.53 -6.63 11.25
CA THR A 144 5.43 -5.51 11.54
C THR A 144 6.86 -5.76 11.07
N CYS A 145 7.60 -4.68 10.80
CA CYS A 145 8.96 -4.75 10.29
C CYS A 145 10.04 -4.68 11.38
N ASN A 146 9.71 -4.17 12.57
CA ASN A 146 10.67 -3.92 13.63
C ASN A 146 10.48 -4.91 14.80
N PRO A 147 11.36 -5.90 14.98
CA PRO A 147 11.27 -6.84 16.10
C PRO A 147 11.44 -6.17 17.47
N GLU A 148 12.11 -5.01 17.52
CA GLU A 148 12.32 -4.22 18.74
C GLU A 148 11.22 -3.18 18.97
N GLY A 149 10.24 -3.10 18.07
CA GLY A 149 9.10 -2.20 18.21
C GLY A 149 8.18 -2.64 19.35
N GLU A 150 7.55 -1.68 20.03
CA GLU A 150 6.67 -1.96 21.16
C GLU A 150 5.49 -2.86 20.77
N LEU A 151 4.93 -2.70 19.56
CA LEU A 151 3.91 -3.61 19.03
C LEU A 151 4.41 -5.06 18.97
N ALA A 152 5.63 -5.30 18.47
CA ALA A 152 6.20 -6.64 18.40
C ALA A 152 6.44 -7.25 19.79
N LYS A 153 6.96 -6.43 20.73
CA LYS A 153 7.20 -6.85 22.12
C LYS A 153 5.91 -7.19 22.86
N MET A 154 4.82 -6.50 22.55
CA MET A 154 3.50 -6.74 23.15
C MET A 154 2.80 -7.96 22.57
N THR A 155 3.09 -8.34 21.33
CA THR A 155 2.48 -9.50 20.67
C THR A 155 3.30 -10.76 20.93
N LYS A 156 3.04 -11.42 22.07
CA LYS A 156 3.60 -12.73 22.38
C LYS A 156 2.78 -13.81 21.68
N ASN A 157 3.42 -14.67 20.88
CA ASN A 157 2.72 -15.79 20.23
C ASN A 157 2.07 -16.71 21.27
N ASP A 158 0.74 -16.75 21.28
CA ASP A 158 -0.11 -17.58 22.13
C ASP A 158 -1.44 -17.93 21.42
N GLU A 159 -2.47 -18.31 22.17
CA GLU A 159 -3.77 -18.70 21.60
C GLU A 159 -4.56 -17.52 21.02
N ASN A 160 -4.31 -16.29 21.50
CA ASN A 160 -5.02 -15.09 21.09
C ASN A 160 -4.18 -14.16 20.21
N ASN A 161 -2.86 -14.32 20.23
CA ASN A 161 -1.92 -13.40 19.61
C ASN A 161 -0.94 -14.12 18.68
N TYR A 162 -0.65 -13.50 17.54
CA TYR A 162 0.34 -13.96 16.58
C TYR A 162 1.18 -12.80 16.04
N LEU A 163 2.50 -12.95 16.05
CA LEU A 163 3.48 -12.00 15.52
C LEU A 163 4.08 -12.57 14.24
N LEU A 164 3.88 -11.83 13.15
CA LEU A 164 4.51 -12.08 11.85
C LEU A 164 5.48 -10.94 11.52
N LEU A 165 6.77 -11.22 11.64
CA LEU A 165 7.82 -10.26 11.29
C LEU A 165 8.08 -10.25 9.78
N MET A 166 8.19 -9.07 9.21
CA MET A 166 8.61 -8.85 7.83
C MET A 166 10.14 -8.96 7.70
N PRO A 167 10.69 -9.05 6.47
CA PRO A 167 12.13 -8.97 6.25
C PRO A 167 12.79 -7.82 7.00
N SER A 168 13.97 -8.02 7.59
CA SER A 168 14.63 -6.99 8.41
C SER A 168 14.88 -5.69 7.63
N LYS A 169 15.23 -5.80 6.35
CA LYS A 169 15.44 -4.67 5.44
C LYS A 169 14.15 -3.94 5.04
N SER A 170 12.97 -4.47 5.36
CA SER A 170 11.70 -3.79 5.17
C SER A 170 11.39 -2.77 6.27
N ASN A 171 12.15 -2.75 7.38
CA ASN A 171 12.05 -1.66 8.34
C ASN A 171 12.72 -0.40 7.77
N ASP A 172 12.02 0.26 6.86
CA ASP A 172 12.56 1.39 6.11
C ASP A 172 13.09 2.47 7.07
N GLU A 173 14.35 2.85 6.90
CA GLU A 173 15.02 3.95 7.58
C GLU A 173 14.71 5.30 6.92
N GLY A 174 14.32 5.30 5.65
CA GLY A 174 13.83 6.48 4.95
C GLY A 174 12.58 7.04 5.61
N PHE A 175 12.31 8.34 5.39
CA PHE A 175 11.10 8.97 5.93
C PHE A 175 9.83 8.25 5.46
N ALA A 176 9.70 8.04 4.14
CA ALA A 176 8.54 7.39 3.56
C ALA A 176 8.62 5.86 3.70
N MET A 177 7.49 5.22 4.01
CA MET A 177 7.35 3.77 3.89
C MET A 177 7.40 3.35 2.42
N THR A 178 8.20 2.35 2.07
CA THR A 178 8.29 1.77 0.73
C THR A 178 8.21 0.24 0.81
N GLY A 179 9.31 -0.44 1.13
CA GLY A 179 9.35 -1.89 1.32
C GLY A 179 8.51 -2.36 2.51
N SER A 180 8.43 -1.57 3.58
CA SER A 180 7.52 -1.86 4.70
C SER A 180 6.06 -1.99 4.25
N PHE A 181 5.57 -1.03 3.46
CA PHE A 181 4.20 -1.03 2.95
C PHE A 181 3.93 -2.27 2.10
N SER A 182 4.77 -2.52 1.10
CA SER A 182 4.53 -3.59 0.13
C SER A 182 4.72 -4.99 0.73
N CYS A 183 5.68 -5.20 1.64
CA CYS A 183 5.86 -6.49 2.32
C CYS A 183 4.67 -6.81 3.23
N MET A 184 4.24 -5.86 4.06
CA MET A 184 3.07 -6.06 4.93
C MET A 184 1.80 -6.30 4.13
N MET A 185 1.59 -5.57 3.03
CA MET A 185 0.47 -5.77 2.11
C MET A 185 0.48 -7.17 1.49
N LEU A 186 1.64 -7.63 1.00
CA LEU A 186 1.79 -8.96 0.42
C LEU A 186 1.50 -10.06 1.45
N SER A 187 2.05 -9.96 2.67
CA SER A 187 1.77 -10.94 3.72
C SER A 187 0.29 -11.00 4.09
N ALA A 188 -0.34 -9.84 4.32
CA ALA A 188 -1.76 -9.79 4.69
C ALA A 188 -2.67 -10.38 3.62
N MET A 189 -2.38 -10.10 2.35
CA MET A 189 -3.08 -10.71 1.22
C MET A 189 -2.90 -12.23 1.23
N LEU A 190 -1.67 -12.73 1.30
CA LEU A 190 -1.37 -14.17 1.24
C LEU A 190 -2.01 -14.97 2.39
N ILE A 191 -2.08 -14.40 3.59
CA ILE A 191 -2.71 -15.06 4.76
C ILE A 191 -4.17 -15.46 4.49
N PHE A 192 -4.90 -14.66 3.72
CA PHE A 192 -6.32 -14.87 3.42
C PHE A 192 -6.58 -15.16 1.95
N ASP A 193 -5.53 -15.43 1.17
CA ASP A 193 -5.68 -15.90 -0.20
C ASP A 193 -5.79 -17.42 -0.22
N SER A 194 -6.80 -17.93 -0.91
CA SER A 194 -7.11 -19.36 -0.96
C SER A 194 -6.67 -19.95 -2.31
N LEU A 195 -5.48 -19.59 -2.77
CA LEU A 195 -4.92 -20.07 -4.04
C LEU A 195 -4.26 -21.43 -3.87
N GLU A 196 -4.30 -22.22 -4.95
CA GLU A 196 -3.44 -23.40 -5.08
C GLU A 196 -1.97 -22.96 -5.16
N ASP A 197 -1.07 -23.74 -4.55
CA ASP A 197 0.34 -23.37 -4.38
C ASP A 197 1.05 -23.03 -5.71
N ASP A 198 0.72 -23.73 -6.80
CA ASP A 198 1.30 -23.45 -8.13
C ASP A 198 0.82 -22.10 -8.70
N VAL A 199 -0.45 -21.75 -8.49
CA VAL A 199 -1.01 -20.45 -8.91
C VAL A 199 -0.41 -19.34 -8.05
N GLU A 200 -0.39 -19.52 -6.73
CA GLU A 200 0.22 -18.60 -5.76
C GLU A 200 1.67 -18.29 -6.18
N LYS A 201 2.49 -19.33 -6.38
CA LYS A 201 3.90 -19.18 -6.81
C LYS A 201 4.02 -18.48 -8.17
N SER A 202 3.14 -18.77 -9.12
CA SER A 202 3.16 -18.12 -10.44
C SER A 202 2.90 -16.60 -10.33
N TYR A 203 1.98 -16.19 -9.44
CA TYR A 203 1.66 -14.79 -9.21
C TYR A 203 2.81 -14.07 -8.50
N ILE A 204 3.44 -14.71 -7.51
CA ILE A 204 4.64 -14.18 -6.85
C ILE A 204 5.79 -13.96 -7.84
N ASN A 205 6.06 -14.94 -8.70
CA ASN A 205 7.08 -14.79 -9.73
C ASN A 205 6.76 -13.65 -10.70
N ALA A 206 5.48 -13.50 -11.08
CA ALA A 206 5.03 -12.43 -11.96
C ALA A 206 5.26 -11.04 -11.34
N ILE A 207 4.85 -10.81 -10.09
CA ILE A 207 5.04 -9.50 -9.45
C ILE A 207 6.52 -9.17 -9.27
N ILE A 208 7.38 -10.14 -8.95
CA ILE A 208 8.83 -9.94 -8.82
C ILE A 208 9.43 -9.53 -10.18
N GLU A 209 9.07 -10.23 -11.26
CA GLU A 209 9.54 -9.91 -12.61
C GLU A 209 9.06 -8.51 -13.04
N MET A 210 7.79 -8.19 -12.81
CA MET A 210 7.23 -6.87 -13.10
C MET A 210 7.90 -5.77 -12.27
N GLY A 211 8.18 -6.01 -10.99
CA GLY A 211 8.87 -5.06 -10.13
C GLY A 211 10.30 -4.76 -10.61
N ARG A 212 11.05 -5.80 -11.00
CA ARG A 212 12.36 -5.63 -11.64
C ARG A 212 12.25 -4.85 -12.95
N ASN A 213 11.21 -5.10 -13.75
CA ASN A 213 10.95 -4.35 -14.97
C ASN A 213 10.74 -2.85 -14.72
N VAL A 214 10.05 -2.46 -13.64
CA VAL A 214 9.90 -1.05 -13.23
C VAL A 214 11.25 -0.41 -12.93
N ILE A 215 12.11 -1.11 -12.17
CA ILE A 215 13.44 -0.63 -11.80
C ILE A 215 14.33 -0.45 -13.04
N ASP A 216 14.30 -1.41 -13.96
CA ASP A 216 15.09 -1.36 -15.19
C ASP A 216 14.64 -0.22 -16.11
N ARG A 217 13.32 0.02 -16.19
CA ARG A 217 12.69 1.06 -17.01
C ARG A 217 12.56 2.41 -16.31
N LYS A 218 13.28 2.64 -15.21
CA LYS A 218 13.29 3.92 -14.49
C LYS A 218 13.50 5.16 -15.38
N ASP A 219 14.25 5.04 -16.48
CA ASP A 219 14.56 6.19 -17.35
C ASP A 219 13.30 6.59 -18.14
N GLU A 220 12.45 5.61 -18.51
CA GLU A 220 11.11 5.87 -19.07
C GLU A 220 10.25 6.62 -18.05
N ILE A 221 10.24 6.18 -16.78
CA ILE A 221 9.51 6.85 -15.69
C ILE A 221 10.00 8.30 -15.50
N HIS A 222 11.31 8.51 -15.58
CA HIS A 222 11.90 9.85 -15.50
C HIS A 222 11.39 10.76 -16.63
N GLU A 223 11.30 10.28 -17.87
CA GLU A 223 10.75 11.07 -18.98
C GLU A 223 9.27 11.43 -18.80
N LEU A 224 8.47 10.58 -18.14
CA LEU A 224 7.07 10.90 -17.81
C LEU A 224 6.96 12.17 -16.97
N ILE A 225 7.92 12.42 -16.08
CA ILE A 225 7.94 13.57 -15.16
C ILE A 225 8.90 14.69 -15.59
N ASN A 226 9.57 14.57 -16.73
CA ASN A 226 10.50 15.56 -17.26
C ASN A 226 9.78 16.74 -17.96
N LYS A 227 8.96 17.46 -17.20
CA LYS A 227 8.09 18.57 -17.64
C LYS A 227 7.65 19.40 -16.43
N ASP A 228 7.33 20.68 -16.56
CA ASP A 228 6.94 21.49 -15.38
C ASP A 228 5.50 21.20 -14.95
N PHE A 229 5.30 20.88 -13.67
CA PHE A 229 3.99 20.60 -13.08
C PHE A 229 4.02 20.87 -11.57
N ASP A 230 2.87 21.15 -10.99
CA ASP A 230 2.69 21.35 -9.54
C ASP A 230 1.51 20.53 -9.00
N ARG A 231 0.84 19.74 -9.86
CA ARG A 231 -0.32 18.90 -9.51
C ARG A 231 -0.19 17.49 -10.07
N VAL A 232 -0.57 16.50 -9.26
CA VAL A 232 -0.64 15.10 -9.69
C VAL A 232 -1.93 14.43 -9.20
N VAL A 233 -2.58 13.72 -10.11
CA VAL A 233 -3.75 12.88 -9.86
C VAL A 233 -3.36 11.41 -9.99
N TYR A 234 -3.74 10.59 -9.01
CA TYR A 234 -3.69 9.12 -9.12
C TYR A 234 -5.11 8.53 -9.16
N LEU A 235 -5.44 7.78 -10.21
CA LEU A 235 -6.73 7.11 -10.37
C LEU A 235 -6.57 5.58 -10.34
N GLY A 236 -7.55 4.87 -9.78
CA GLY A 236 -7.57 3.41 -9.80
C GLY A 236 -8.89 2.83 -9.31
N SER A 237 -9.32 1.72 -9.90
CA SER A 237 -10.59 1.07 -9.54
C SER A 237 -10.43 -0.02 -8.47
N GLY A 238 -11.43 -0.19 -7.61
CA GLY A 238 -11.43 -1.24 -6.58
C GLY A 238 -10.22 -1.16 -5.64
N GLY A 239 -9.48 -2.26 -5.48
CA GLY A 239 -8.26 -2.29 -4.66
C GLY A 239 -7.16 -1.35 -5.16
N LEU A 240 -7.10 -1.07 -6.47
CA LEU A 240 -6.18 -0.08 -7.03
C LEU A 240 -6.56 1.34 -6.62
N GLY A 241 -7.84 1.62 -6.35
CA GLY A 241 -8.28 2.89 -5.76
C GLY A 241 -7.93 3.03 -4.27
N GLY A 242 -7.81 1.91 -3.55
CA GLY A 242 -7.17 1.90 -2.23
C GLY A 242 -5.68 2.25 -2.33
N LEU A 243 -5.00 1.73 -3.36
CA LEU A 243 -3.58 1.95 -3.60
C LEU A 243 -3.24 3.40 -3.96
N THR A 244 -4.13 4.12 -4.65
CA THR A 244 -3.88 5.52 -5.02
C THR A 244 -3.72 6.45 -3.82
N GLN A 245 -4.30 6.09 -2.66
CA GLN A 245 -4.10 6.79 -1.38
C GLN A 245 -2.63 6.80 -0.96
N GLU A 246 -1.94 5.67 -1.15
CA GLU A 246 -0.50 5.56 -0.86
C GLU A 246 0.33 6.24 -1.95
N ALA A 247 0.01 6.01 -3.22
CA ALA A 247 0.75 6.60 -4.35
C ALA A 247 0.83 8.14 -4.26
N GLN A 248 -0.31 8.77 -3.99
CA GLN A 248 -0.37 10.23 -3.84
C GLN A 248 0.33 10.69 -2.56
N LEU A 249 0.22 9.95 -1.44
CA LEU A 249 0.80 10.34 -0.16
C LEU A 249 2.33 10.34 -0.25
N LYS A 250 2.93 9.34 -0.91
CA LYS A 250 4.38 9.31 -1.15
C LYS A 250 4.87 10.55 -1.86
N LEU A 251 4.16 10.99 -2.88
CA LEU A 251 4.53 12.19 -3.61
C LEU A 251 4.36 13.44 -2.74
N LEU A 252 3.26 13.54 -1.99
CA LEU A 252 3.02 14.65 -1.06
C LEU A 252 4.11 14.76 0.02
N GLU A 253 4.42 13.63 0.68
CA GLU A 253 5.44 13.51 1.73
C GLU A 253 6.82 13.89 1.20
N LEU A 254 7.27 13.25 0.12
CA LEU A 254 8.63 13.43 -0.38
C LEU A 254 8.83 14.81 -1.01
N THR A 255 7.77 15.47 -1.50
CA THR A 255 7.86 16.84 -2.02
C THR A 255 7.57 17.91 -0.97
N ALA A 256 7.30 17.52 0.29
CA ALA A 256 6.89 18.42 1.37
C ALA A 256 5.71 19.33 0.97
N GLY A 257 4.74 18.77 0.25
CA GLY A 257 3.55 19.51 -0.21
C GLY A 257 3.79 20.49 -1.35
N LYS A 258 5.00 20.56 -1.93
CA LYS A 258 5.26 21.41 -3.11
C LYS A 258 4.49 20.95 -4.35
N ILE A 259 4.17 19.66 -4.42
CA ILE A 259 3.27 19.11 -5.43
C ILE A 259 1.95 18.80 -4.74
N SER A 260 0.88 19.43 -5.21
CA SER A 260 -0.47 19.14 -4.74
C SER A 260 -0.96 17.83 -5.34
N THR A 261 -1.58 16.98 -4.52
CA THR A 261 -1.98 15.64 -4.93
C THR A 261 -3.44 15.38 -4.63
N VAL A 262 -4.10 14.62 -5.50
CA VAL A 262 -5.43 14.04 -5.25
C VAL A 262 -5.46 12.60 -5.74
N TYR A 263 -6.39 11.83 -5.18
CA TYR A 263 -6.64 10.45 -5.58
C TYR A 263 -8.14 10.20 -5.67
N ASP A 264 -8.55 9.29 -6.55
CA ASP A 264 -9.93 8.82 -6.64
C ASP A 264 -10.01 7.49 -7.42
N SER A 265 -11.20 6.93 -7.51
CA SER A 265 -11.58 6.00 -8.57
C SER A 265 -11.83 6.74 -9.89
N PRO A 266 -11.54 6.13 -11.06
CA PRO A 266 -11.77 6.77 -12.36
C PRO A 266 -13.20 7.25 -12.54
N MET A 267 -14.20 6.42 -12.19
CA MET A 267 -15.60 6.81 -12.28
C MET A 267 -15.98 7.90 -11.27
N GLY A 268 -15.55 7.76 -10.01
CA GLY A 268 -15.82 8.74 -8.95
C GLY A 268 -15.27 10.13 -9.26
N PHE A 269 -14.10 10.17 -9.91
CA PHE A 269 -13.40 11.41 -10.24
C PHE A 269 -14.24 12.39 -11.05
N ARG A 270 -15.16 11.90 -11.90
CA ARG A 270 -16.07 12.74 -12.70
C ARG A 270 -17.01 13.60 -11.85
N HIS A 271 -17.29 13.20 -10.61
CA HIS A 271 -18.34 13.77 -9.78
C HIS A 271 -17.86 14.93 -8.90
N GLY A 272 -17.04 15.81 -9.49
CA GLY A 272 -16.47 16.98 -8.80
C GLY A 272 -14.95 16.98 -8.79
N PRO A 273 -14.26 15.94 -8.28
CA PRO A 273 -12.80 15.94 -8.12
C PRO A 273 -12.01 16.24 -9.40
N LYS A 274 -12.55 15.93 -10.58
CA LYS A 274 -11.99 16.30 -11.88
C LYS A 274 -11.72 17.80 -12.04
N SER A 275 -12.40 18.68 -11.29
CA SER A 275 -12.11 20.12 -11.27
C SER A 275 -10.70 20.47 -10.77
N PHE A 276 -9.97 19.51 -10.19
CA PHE A 276 -8.57 19.67 -9.81
C PHE A 276 -7.63 19.81 -11.01
N ILE A 277 -8.01 19.27 -12.19
CA ILE A 277 -7.19 19.28 -13.40
C ILE A 277 -7.06 20.68 -13.99
N ASP A 278 -5.82 21.08 -14.21
CA ASP A 278 -5.40 22.25 -15.00
C ASP A 278 -4.23 21.90 -15.95
N GLU A 279 -3.70 22.90 -16.66
CA GLU A 279 -2.57 22.78 -17.58
C GLU A 279 -1.22 22.46 -16.92
N ASN A 280 -1.17 22.36 -15.59
CA ASN A 280 0.00 21.94 -14.81
C ASN A 280 -0.21 20.60 -14.11
N THR A 281 -1.28 19.88 -14.45
CA THR A 281 -1.63 18.60 -13.82
C THR A 281 -1.12 17.40 -14.62
N LEU A 282 -0.44 16.47 -13.95
CA LEU A 282 -0.19 15.12 -14.46
C LEU A 282 -1.24 14.15 -13.92
N VAL A 283 -1.76 13.27 -14.78
CA VAL A 283 -2.71 12.21 -14.39
C VAL A 283 -2.08 10.84 -14.63
N PHE A 284 -2.03 10.02 -13.60
CA PHE A 284 -1.65 8.61 -13.68
C PHE A 284 -2.83 7.75 -13.28
N GLU A 285 -3.14 6.74 -14.08
CA GLU A 285 -4.21 5.78 -13.76
C GLU A 285 -3.67 4.35 -13.73
N PHE A 286 -3.98 3.65 -12.65
CA PHE A 286 -3.76 2.22 -12.46
C PHE A 286 -4.91 1.44 -13.08
N VAL A 287 -4.69 0.92 -14.29
CA VAL A 287 -5.75 0.27 -15.08
C VAL A 287 -5.93 -1.18 -14.68
N SER A 288 -7.16 -1.58 -14.40
CA SER A 288 -7.55 -2.94 -14.04
C SER A 288 -7.29 -3.97 -15.16
N ASN A 289 -6.95 -5.20 -14.76
CA ASN A 289 -6.96 -6.38 -15.62
C ASN A 289 -8.36 -6.98 -15.78
N CYS A 290 -9.31 -6.66 -14.91
CA CYS A 290 -10.69 -7.11 -15.06
C CYS A 290 -11.30 -6.46 -16.31
N LEU A 291 -11.63 -7.25 -17.33
CA LEU A 291 -12.12 -6.74 -18.63
C LEU A 291 -13.38 -5.87 -18.51
N TYR A 292 -14.20 -6.09 -17.49
CA TYR A 292 -15.37 -5.24 -17.22
C TYR A 292 -14.95 -3.89 -16.63
N THR A 293 -14.23 -3.90 -15.52
CA THR A 293 -13.73 -2.68 -14.85
C THR A 293 -12.85 -1.83 -15.77
N ARG A 294 -11.97 -2.48 -16.53
CA ARG A 294 -11.05 -1.85 -17.48
C ARG A 294 -11.75 -0.91 -18.46
N LYS A 295 -12.98 -1.21 -18.89
CA LYS A 295 -13.72 -0.34 -19.81
C LYS A 295 -13.96 1.03 -19.19
N TYR A 296 -14.36 1.06 -17.92
CA TYR A 296 -14.61 2.30 -17.19
C TYR A 296 -13.33 3.09 -16.94
N ASP A 297 -12.24 2.40 -16.60
CA ASP A 297 -10.90 2.99 -16.46
C ASP A 297 -10.48 3.69 -17.78
N LEU A 298 -10.52 2.95 -18.89
CA LEU A 298 -10.14 3.46 -20.20
C LEU A 298 -11.02 4.62 -20.69
N ASP A 299 -12.34 4.56 -20.45
CA ASP A 299 -13.26 5.65 -20.83
C ASP A 299 -12.91 6.97 -20.13
N VAL A 300 -12.46 6.93 -18.87
CA VAL A 300 -12.04 8.11 -18.10
C VAL A 300 -10.74 8.67 -18.64
N LEU A 301 -9.75 7.80 -18.90
CA LEU A 301 -8.49 8.20 -19.51
C LEU A 301 -8.68 8.87 -20.87
N GLU A 302 -9.51 8.28 -21.73
CA GLU A 302 -9.81 8.83 -23.06
C GLU A 302 -10.57 10.16 -22.97
N GLU A 303 -11.44 10.32 -21.98
CA GLU A 303 -12.11 11.59 -21.70
C GLU A 303 -11.13 12.67 -21.27
N ILE A 304 -10.28 12.41 -20.27
CA ILE A 304 -9.28 13.37 -19.78
C ILE A 304 -8.34 13.79 -20.93
N LYS A 305 -7.91 12.82 -21.75
CA LYS A 305 -7.10 13.08 -22.95
C LYS A 305 -7.83 13.97 -23.95
N ARG A 306 -9.11 13.71 -24.21
CA ARG A 306 -9.94 14.46 -25.17
C ARG A 306 -10.18 15.90 -24.72
N ASP A 307 -10.28 16.14 -23.42
CA ASP A 307 -10.48 17.48 -22.86
C ASP A 307 -9.28 18.41 -23.12
N LYS A 308 -8.06 17.86 -23.28
CA LYS A 308 -6.83 18.60 -23.58
C LYS A 308 -6.50 19.70 -22.56
N ILE A 309 -6.91 19.51 -21.31
CA ILE A 309 -6.59 20.41 -20.19
C ILE A 309 -5.35 19.91 -19.46
N ALA A 310 -5.35 18.64 -19.02
CA ALA A 310 -4.23 18.06 -18.30
C ALA A 310 -2.95 18.15 -19.11
N LYS A 311 -1.85 18.52 -18.46
CA LYS A 311 -0.51 18.56 -19.08
C LYS A 311 -0.09 17.22 -19.63
N PHE A 312 -0.45 16.15 -18.93
CA PHE A 312 -0.06 14.80 -19.28
C PHE A 312 -1.00 13.77 -18.67
N THR A 313 -1.22 12.67 -19.38
CA THR A 313 -2.03 11.54 -18.92
C THR A 313 -1.33 10.24 -19.29
N CYS A 314 -1.18 9.34 -18.31
CA CYS A 314 -0.50 8.06 -18.49
C CYS A 314 -1.28 6.92 -17.83
N ALA A 315 -1.54 5.87 -18.61
CA ALA A 315 -2.02 4.60 -18.08
C ALA A 315 -0.84 3.75 -17.61
N VAL A 316 -0.91 3.24 -16.38
CA VAL A 316 -0.06 2.14 -15.90
C VAL A 316 -0.91 0.88 -16.03
N SER A 317 -0.56 0.02 -16.98
CA SER A 317 -1.45 -1.04 -17.42
C SER A 317 -0.68 -2.29 -17.84
N VAL A 318 -1.36 -3.43 -17.83
CA VAL A 318 -0.93 -4.59 -18.64
C VAL A 318 -1.54 -4.48 -20.04
N GLU A 319 -0.77 -4.83 -21.06
CA GLU A 319 -1.22 -4.98 -22.44
C GLU A 319 -2.40 -5.95 -22.53
N ASN A 320 -3.45 -5.54 -23.22
CA ASN A 320 -4.68 -6.31 -23.42
C ASN A 320 -5.28 -6.00 -24.80
N GLU A 321 -6.40 -6.59 -25.17
CA GLU A 321 -7.07 -6.32 -26.46
C GLU A 321 -7.50 -4.85 -26.59
N ASN A 322 -7.95 -4.25 -25.49
CA ASN A 322 -8.32 -2.85 -25.41
C ASN A 322 -7.34 -2.11 -24.49
N ASN A 323 -6.68 -1.08 -25.01
CA ASN A 323 -5.71 -0.26 -24.28
C ASN A 323 -6.00 1.21 -24.48
N PHE A 324 -5.50 2.03 -23.56
CA PHE A 324 -5.53 3.48 -23.70
C PHE A 324 -4.76 3.92 -24.96
N SER A 325 -5.35 4.82 -25.75
CA SER A 325 -4.74 5.33 -26.98
C SER A 325 -3.67 6.39 -26.74
N GLY A 326 -3.48 6.85 -25.50
CA GLY A 326 -2.46 7.83 -25.13
C GLY A 326 -1.15 7.20 -24.67
N THR A 327 -0.42 7.91 -23.80
CA THR A 327 0.83 7.41 -23.25
C THR A 327 0.56 6.32 -22.22
N LYS A 328 1.39 5.27 -22.23
CA LYS A 328 1.26 4.11 -21.34
C LYS A 328 2.63 3.72 -20.78
N PHE A 329 2.66 3.42 -19.49
CA PHE A 329 3.70 2.56 -18.91
C PHE A 329 3.15 1.14 -18.91
N GLU A 330 3.37 0.43 -20.02
CA GLU A 330 2.70 -0.85 -20.31
C GLU A 330 3.56 -2.05 -19.95
N PHE A 331 2.98 -3.03 -19.23
CA PHE A 331 3.56 -4.34 -18.98
C PHE A 331 3.07 -5.35 -20.03
N LYS A 332 3.86 -6.42 -20.26
CA LYS A 332 3.57 -7.42 -21.30
C LYS A 332 2.25 -8.17 -21.09
N GLU A 333 1.60 -8.55 -22.18
CA GLU A 333 0.30 -9.25 -22.19
C GLU A 333 0.24 -10.50 -21.30
N LYS A 334 1.36 -11.22 -21.11
CA LYS A 334 1.41 -12.44 -20.26
C LYS A 334 0.92 -12.24 -18.82
N TYR A 335 0.84 -10.99 -18.34
CA TYR A 335 0.33 -10.67 -17.00
C TYR A 335 -1.17 -10.34 -16.98
N ASN A 336 -1.89 -10.43 -18.09
CA ASN A 336 -3.27 -9.94 -18.20
C ASN A 336 -4.32 -10.76 -17.43
N LYS A 337 -3.91 -11.91 -16.87
CA LYS A 337 -4.73 -12.74 -15.97
C LYS A 337 -4.39 -12.56 -14.49
N LEU A 338 -3.37 -11.76 -14.18
CA LEU A 338 -2.99 -11.48 -12.80
C LEU A 338 -4.09 -10.63 -12.12
N PRO A 339 -4.59 -10.99 -10.93
CA PRO A 339 -5.58 -10.18 -10.24
C PRO A 339 -5.04 -8.80 -9.88
N ASP A 340 -5.92 -7.79 -9.87
CA ASP A 340 -5.52 -6.38 -9.64
C ASP A 340 -4.75 -6.16 -8.33
N VAL A 341 -5.07 -6.91 -7.27
CA VAL A 341 -4.34 -6.81 -5.99
C VAL A 341 -2.86 -7.18 -6.12
N TYR A 342 -2.52 -8.08 -7.05
CA TYR A 342 -1.12 -8.43 -7.34
C TYR A 342 -0.49 -7.39 -8.28
N LEU A 343 -1.25 -6.80 -9.21
CA LEU A 343 -0.78 -5.66 -10.02
C LEU A 343 -0.43 -4.43 -9.16
N ALA A 344 -1.08 -4.29 -8.00
CA ALA A 344 -0.80 -3.21 -7.07
C ALA A 344 0.69 -3.16 -6.66
N MET A 345 1.37 -4.30 -6.61
CA MET A 345 2.78 -4.41 -6.21
C MET A 345 3.74 -3.68 -7.18
N PRO A 346 3.79 -4.00 -8.49
CA PRO A 346 4.59 -3.22 -9.43
C PRO A 346 4.05 -1.80 -9.65
N TYR A 347 2.74 -1.56 -9.51
CA TYR A 347 2.16 -0.23 -9.73
C TYR A 347 2.55 0.76 -8.62
N ILE A 348 2.61 0.31 -7.36
CA ILE A 348 3.09 1.18 -6.28
C ILE A 348 4.58 1.43 -6.38
N LEU A 349 5.37 0.45 -6.83
CA LEU A 349 6.79 0.64 -7.10
C LEU A 349 7.03 1.71 -8.17
N PHE A 350 6.19 1.75 -9.22
CA PHE A 350 6.20 2.80 -10.22
C PHE A 350 5.90 4.17 -9.59
N ALA A 351 4.85 4.28 -8.76
CA ALA A 351 4.49 5.54 -8.11
C ALA A 351 5.55 6.03 -7.10
N GLN A 352 6.14 5.13 -6.32
CA GLN A 352 7.25 5.45 -5.41
C GLN A 352 8.48 5.94 -6.19
N THR A 353 8.74 5.36 -7.37
CA THR A 353 9.82 5.82 -8.26
C THR A 353 9.55 7.25 -8.76
N ILE A 354 8.30 7.56 -9.13
CA ILE A 354 7.88 8.94 -9.43
C ILE A 354 8.13 9.85 -8.23
N ALA A 355 7.60 9.51 -7.05
CA ALA A 355 7.72 10.33 -5.85
C ALA A 355 9.18 10.65 -5.50
N LEU A 356 10.07 9.66 -5.59
CA LEU A 356 11.51 9.83 -5.40
C LEU A 356 12.12 10.80 -6.41
N PHE A 357 11.82 10.67 -7.70
CA PHE A 357 12.41 11.52 -8.74
C PHE A 357 11.91 12.95 -8.64
N VAL A 358 10.62 13.11 -8.36
CA VAL A 358 10.01 14.43 -8.22
C VAL A 358 10.50 15.14 -6.96
N SER A 359 10.71 14.42 -5.85
CA SER A 359 11.35 14.97 -4.65
C SER A 359 12.71 15.60 -4.96
N VAL A 360 13.57 14.90 -5.70
CA VAL A 360 14.87 15.45 -6.12
C VAL A 360 14.70 16.62 -7.09
N LYS A 361 13.76 16.51 -8.03
CA LYS A 361 13.47 17.56 -9.00
C LYS A 361 13.05 18.88 -8.33
N VAL A 362 12.25 18.83 -7.27
CA VAL A 362 11.86 20.03 -6.50
C VAL A 362 12.92 20.48 -5.48
N GLY A 363 14.14 19.93 -5.58
CA GLY A 363 15.28 20.25 -4.74
C GLY A 363 15.15 19.77 -3.29
N ASN A 364 14.26 18.81 -3.00
CA ASN A 364 14.13 18.23 -1.67
C ASN A 364 15.06 17.03 -1.46
N LYS A 365 15.22 16.59 -0.20
CA LYS A 365 16.00 15.41 0.18
C LYS A 365 15.06 14.25 0.53
N PRO A 366 14.88 13.24 -0.35
CA PRO A 366 13.92 12.16 -0.14
C PRO A 366 14.04 11.43 1.20
N ASP A 367 15.26 11.25 1.72
CA ASP A 367 15.49 10.53 2.99
C ASP A 367 15.00 11.34 4.21
N THR A 368 14.95 12.67 4.10
CA THR A 368 14.57 13.62 5.17
C THR A 368 13.75 14.80 4.61
N PRO A 369 12.58 14.54 4.02
CA PRO A 369 11.88 15.50 3.16
C PRO A 369 11.20 16.63 3.93
N SER A 370 10.95 16.46 5.25
CA SER A 370 10.37 17.47 6.11
C SER A 370 11.46 18.29 6.82
N ALA A 371 12.06 19.25 6.11
CA ALA A 371 13.13 20.10 6.65
C ALA A 371 12.72 20.91 7.90
N THR A 372 11.43 21.21 8.05
CA THR A 372 10.84 21.91 9.20
C THR A 372 10.67 21.02 10.44
N GLY A 373 10.75 19.70 10.28
CA GLY A 373 10.46 18.72 11.35
C GLY A 373 8.99 18.62 11.77
N THR A 374 8.07 19.25 11.03
CA THR A 374 6.62 19.23 11.34
C THR A 374 5.96 17.88 11.04
N VAL A 375 6.55 17.08 10.14
CA VAL A 375 6.19 15.66 9.92
C VAL A 375 7.42 14.81 10.22
N ASN A 376 7.23 13.63 10.83
CA ASN A 376 8.31 12.78 11.32
C ASN A 376 8.13 11.32 10.87
N ARG A 377 9.25 10.60 10.63
CA ARG A 377 9.26 9.17 10.27
C ARG A 377 8.48 8.30 11.28
N VAL A 378 8.69 8.56 12.56
CA VAL A 378 7.86 8.05 13.65
C VAL A 378 7.10 9.26 14.18
N VAL A 379 5.77 9.13 14.26
CA VAL A 379 4.90 10.22 14.71
C VAL A 379 5.33 10.73 16.08
N LYS A 380 5.24 12.04 16.30
CA LYS A 380 5.56 12.71 17.57
C LYS A 380 4.40 13.60 17.99
N GLY A 381 4.26 13.81 19.30
CA GLY A 381 3.26 14.73 19.85
C GLY A 381 1.83 14.17 19.96
N VAL A 382 1.64 12.87 19.71
CA VAL A 382 0.36 12.19 19.93
C VAL A 382 0.19 11.92 21.42
N THR A 383 -0.90 12.45 21.99
CA THR A 383 -1.31 12.15 23.37
C THR A 383 -2.42 11.11 23.32
N ILE A 384 -2.21 9.96 23.97
CA ILE A 384 -3.26 8.95 24.17
C ILE A 384 -3.93 9.24 25.50
N TYR A 385 -5.23 9.50 25.47
CA TYR A 385 -6.03 9.72 26.68
C TYR A 385 -6.50 8.38 27.25
N GLU A 386 -6.59 8.30 28.58
CA GLU A 386 -7.04 7.06 29.24
C GLU A 386 -8.50 6.76 28.89
N TYR A 387 -8.73 5.49 28.56
CA TYR A 387 -10.05 4.88 28.37
C TYR A 387 -10.56 4.27 29.67
#